data_AF-A0A952TSQ6-F1
#
_entry.id   AF-A0A952TSQ6-F1
#
_cell.length_a   1.000
_cell.length_b   1.000
_cell.length_c   1.000
_cell.angle_alpha   90.00
_cell.angle_beta   90.00
_cell.angle_gamma   90.00
#
_symmetry.space_group_name_H-M   'P 1'
#
loop_
_entity.id
_entity.type
_entity.pdbx_description
1 polymer ?
#
loop_
_entity_poly.entity_id
_entity_poly.type
_entity_poly.pdbx_seq_one_letter_code
_entity_poly.pdbx_strand_id
1 'polypeptide(L)'
;MKLSSLIAISCLVSVPAWAQSRQWVVTKTEWTSTDEANFSSFVQALGRSKCNTVHKCITSSANPYRGSDPNDVQFYSDCADFPYFLRSYFAWKNGLPFSYVSSVRSVDADERKKNPPVLAPGETEKPLDSRYSSLGNYATGRTSLVPAPGKSLDFFSTMTRLQNIVFSGTLRIGPAATSKVANDFYSPAIKIGSIRPGTTIYDSNGHVAVIYDVLADGRALFFDAHPDNSVT
;
A
#
# COMPACT_ATOMS: atom_id res chain seq x y z
N MET A 1 -54.60 7.84 39.53
CA MET A 1 -53.26 7.44 39.04
C MET A 1 -53.39 7.00 37.59
N LYS A 2 -52.87 7.77 36.63
CA LYS A 2 -52.83 7.39 35.21
C LYS A 2 -51.49 6.70 34.93
N LEU A 3 -51.53 5.44 34.52
CA LEU A 3 -50.36 4.71 34.04
C LEU A 3 -50.08 5.16 32.59
N SER A 4 -48.95 5.83 32.38
CA SER A 4 -48.44 6.14 31.05
C SER A 4 -47.51 5.01 30.61
N SER A 5 -47.95 4.21 29.63
CA SER A 5 -47.13 3.18 29.00
C SER A 5 -46.15 3.84 28.02
N LEU A 6 -44.85 3.74 28.32
CA LEU A 6 -43.77 4.08 27.41
C LEU A 6 -43.54 2.92 26.43
N ILE A 7 -43.81 3.16 25.15
CA ILE A 7 -43.48 2.25 24.05
C ILE A 7 -42.00 2.49 23.71
N ALA A 8 -41.14 1.51 24.03
CA ALA A 8 -39.74 1.51 23.61
C ALA A 8 -39.65 1.08 22.14
N ILE A 9 -39.36 2.03 21.25
CA ILE A 9 -39.08 1.76 19.85
C ILE A 9 -37.63 1.26 19.75
N SER A 10 -37.46 -0.05 19.62
CA SER A 10 -36.18 -0.69 19.34
C SER A 10 -35.80 -0.45 17.87
N CYS A 11 -34.96 0.55 17.59
CA CYS A 11 -34.32 0.71 16.29
C CYS A 11 -33.33 -0.45 16.06
N LEU A 12 -33.75 -1.46 15.31
CA LEU A 12 -32.85 -2.46 14.73
C LEU A 12 -31.95 -1.76 13.71
N VAL A 13 -30.69 -1.52 14.09
CA VAL A 13 -29.66 -1.07 13.15
C VAL A 13 -29.28 -2.26 12.29
N SER A 14 -29.82 -2.32 11.07
CA SER A 14 -29.43 -3.29 10.06
C SER A 14 -28.00 -2.98 9.60
N VAL A 15 -27.05 -3.76 10.10
CA VAL A 15 -25.67 -3.74 9.58
C VAL A 15 -25.73 -4.30 8.17
N PRO A 16 -25.27 -3.58 7.12
CA PRO A 16 -25.27 -4.11 5.77
C PRO A 16 -24.44 -5.39 5.75
N ALA A 17 -25.04 -6.49 5.27
CA ALA A 17 -24.31 -7.72 5.01
C ALA A 17 -23.41 -7.49 3.80
N TRP A 18 -22.10 -7.41 4.02
CA TRP A 18 -21.17 -7.27 2.92
C TRP A 18 -21.03 -8.63 2.23
N ALA A 19 -21.29 -8.67 0.93
CA ALA A 19 -21.14 -9.88 0.16
C ALA A 19 -19.67 -10.32 0.16
N GLN A 20 -19.43 -11.60 0.44
CA GLN A 20 -18.12 -12.23 0.28
C GLN A 20 -17.78 -12.28 -1.20
N SER A 21 -17.06 -11.27 -1.67
CA SER A 21 -16.77 -11.07 -3.08
C SER A 21 -15.27 -11.04 -3.29
N ARG A 22 -14.83 -11.36 -4.50
CA ARG A 22 -13.47 -11.09 -5.01
C ARG A 22 -13.44 -9.88 -5.95
N GLN A 23 -14.62 -9.39 -6.33
CA GLN A 23 -14.77 -8.36 -7.33
C GLN A 23 -14.39 -7.00 -6.75
N TRP A 24 -13.49 -6.32 -7.43
CA TRP A 24 -13.20 -4.91 -7.24
C TRP A 24 -14.00 -4.10 -8.26
N VAL A 25 -15.09 -3.53 -7.76
CA VAL A 25 -15.97 -2.63 -8.49
C VAL A 25 -15.57 -1.21 -8.14
N VAL A 26 -14.98 -0.49 -9.10
CA VAL A 26 -14.61 0.92 -8.93
C VAL A 26 -15.85 1.77 -9.14
N THR A 27 -16.32 2.43 -8.09
CA THR A 27 -17.53 3.29 -8.11
C THR A 27 -17.19 4.77 -7.94
N LYS A 28 -15.98 5.09 -7.49
CA LYS A 28 -15.47 6.46 -7.37
C LYS A 28 -14.44 6.78 -8.45
N THR A 29 -14.34 8.05 -8.82
CA THR A 29 -13.37 8.53 -9.80
C THR A 29 -12.05 8.98 -9.18
N GLU A 30 -12.03 9.23 -7.86
CA GLU A 30 -10.87 9.73 -7.14
C GLU A 30 -10.91 9.37 -5.65
N TRP A 31 -9.81 9.64 -4.95
CA TRP A 31 -9.73 9.57 -3.49
C TRP A 31 -10.04 10.94 -2.90
N THR A 32 -10.98 10.98 -1.96
CA THR A 32 -11.25 12.19 -1.19
C THR A 32 -10.34 12.30 0.03
N SER A 33 -10.27 13.47 0.66
CA SER A 33 -9.58 13.65 1.95
C SER A 33 -10.16 12.74 3.05
N THR A 34 -11.46 12.47 3.01
CA THR A 34 -12.13 11.52 3.90
C THR A 34 -11.65 10.09 3.66
N ASP A 35 -11.48 9.68 2.39
CA ASP A 35 -10.93 8.36 2.06
C ASP A 35 -9.49 8.20 2.58
N GLU A 36 -8.65 9.24 2.46
CA GLU A 36 -7.29 9.25 3.02
C GLU A 36 -7.27 9.16 4.56
N ALA A 37 -8.19 9.86 5.22
CA ALA A 37 -8.33 9.80 6.69
C ALA A 37 -8.80 8.42 7.15
N ASN A 38 -9.74 7.82 6.42
CA ASN A 38 -10.24 6.47 6.69
C ASN A 38 -9.16 5.41 6.44
N PHE A 39 -8.36 5.56 5.39
CA PHE A 39 -7.20 4.69 5.15
C PHE A 39 -6.18 4.78 6.29
N SER A 40 -5.87 6.01 6.75
CA SER A 40 -4.97 6.22 7.89
C SER A 40 -5.51 5.53 9.15
N SER A 41 -6.81 5.65 9.41
CA SER A 41 -7.48 5.02 10.56
C SER A 41 -7.46 3.49 10.47
N PHE A 42 -7.67 2.94 9.27
CA PHE A 42 -7.55 1.51 9.00
C PHE A 42 -6.14 0.99 9.30
N VAL A 43 -5.09 1.66 8.80
CA VAL A 43 -3.70 1.28 9.06
C VAL A 43 -3.37 1.37 10.55
N GLN A 44 -3.80 2.43 11.23
CA GLN A 44 -3.58 2.61 12.67
C GLN A 44 -4.26 1.50 13.49
N ALA A 45 -5.49 1.14 13.16
CA ALA A 45 -6.22 0.07 13.83
C ALA A 45 -5.50 -1.28 13.68
N LEU A 46 -5.01 -1.60 12.47
CA LEU A 46 -4.24 -2.81 12.24
C LEU A 46 -2.93 -2.83 13.04
N GLY A 47 -2.13 -1.76 12.99
CA GLY A 47 -0.87 -1.71 13.73
C GLY A 47 -1.05 -1.80 15.25
N ARG A 48 -2.08 -1.15 15.79
CA ARG A 48 -2.41 -1.22 17.23
C ARG A 48 -2.96 -2.59 17.65
N SER A 49 -3.46 -3.40 16.73
CA SER A 49 -3.97 -4.74 17.03
C SER A 49 -2.89 -5.74 17.44
N LYS A 50 -1.60 -5.44 17.16
CA LYS A 50 -0.45 -6.32 17.38
C LYS A 50 -0.61 -7.69 16.70
N CYS A 51 -1.30 -7.72 15.56
CA CYS A 51 -1.29 -8.86 14.67
C CYS A 51 0.15 -9.17 14.22
N ASN A 52 0.45 -10.45 14.00
CA ASN A 52 1.83 -10.89 13.73
C ASN A 52 2.01 -11.64 12.41
N THR A 53 0.96 -11.69 11.59
CA THR A 53 1.04 -12.13 10.19
C THR A 53 0.09 -11.30 9.36
N VAL A 54 0.35 -11.15 8.06
CA VAL A 54 -0.52 -10.37 7.16
C VAL A 54 -1.96 -10.89 7.21
N HIS A 55 -2.14 -12.21 7.14
CA HIS A 55 -3.45 -12.83 7.23
C HIS A 55 -4.16 -12.54 8.56
N LYS A 56 -3.47 -12.62 9.70
CA LYS A 56 -4.05 -12.28 11.00
C LYS A 56 -4.39 -10.81 11.13
N CYS A 57 -3.60 -9.91 10.54
CA CYS A 57 -3.92 -8.49 10.51
C CYS A 57 -5.25 -8.25 9.79
N ILE A 58 -5.40 -8.79 8.58
CA ILE A 58 -6.61 -8.61 7.76
C ILE A 58 -7.83 -9.31 8.35
N THR A 59 -7.67 -10.48 8.97
CA THR A 59 -8.80 -11.18 9.59
C THR A 59 -9.10 -10.74 11.03
N SER A 60 -8.28 -9.85 11.62
CA SER A 60 -8.47 -9.37 12.99
C SER A 60 -9.76 -8.54 13.15
N SER A 61 -10.25 -8.45 14.38
CA SER A 61 -11.37 -7.56 14.73
C SER A 61 -11.09 -6.07 14.49
N ALA A 62 -9.81 -5.68 14.37
CA ALA A 62 -9.41 -4.31 14.04
C ALA A 62 -9.68 -3.94 12.58
N ASN A 63 -9.81 -4.93 11.68
CA ASN A 63 -10.24 -4.69 10.32
C ASN A 63 -11.78 -4.61 10.27
N PRO A 64 -12.37 -3.43 9.94
CA PRO A 64 -13.82 -3.32 9.78
C PRO A 64 -14.31 -4.14 8.58
N TYR A 65 -13.42 -4.51 7.65
CA TYR A 65 -13.76 -5.20 6.42
C TYR A 65 -13.67 -6.73 6.46
N ARG A 66 -13.18 -7.31 7.57
CA ARG A 66 -12.85 -8.75 7.70
C ARG A 66 -13.99 -9.72 7.33
N GLY A 67 -15.24 -9.31 7.52
CA GLY A 67 -16.42 -10.17 7.27
C GLY A 67 -16.82 -10.27 5.81
N SER A 68 -16.20 -9.47 4.93
CA SER A 68 -16.52 -9.40 3.50
C SER A 68 -15.52 -10.10 2.60
N ASP A 69 -14.46 -10.65 3.17
CA ASP A 69 -13.49 -11.43 2.44
C ASP A 69 -14.08 -12.80 2.10
N PRO A 70 -13.74 -13.40 0.96
CA PRO A 70 -14.07 -14.79 0.70
C PRO A 70 -13.43 -15.70 1.76
N ASN A 71 -14.13 -16.77 2.18
CA ASN A 71 -13.63 -17.65 3.25
C ASN A 71 -12.40 -18.49 2.85
N ASP A 72 -12.10 -18.58 1.56
CA ASP A 72 -11.09 -19.48 0.99
C ASP A 72 -9.78 -18.78 0.62
N VAL A 73 -9.50 -17.62 1.23
CA VAL A 73 -8.34 -16.79 0.86
C VAL A 73 -7.33 -16.71 1.99
N GLN A 74 -6.06 -16.72 1.59
CA GLN A 74 -4.93 -16.40 2.45
C GLN A 74 -4.32 -15.09 1.97
N PHE A 75 -4.03 -14.19 2.90
CA PHE A 75 -3.41 -12.91 2.59
C PHE A 75 -1.92 -13.02 2.84
N TYR A 76 -1.15 -12.57 1.85
CA TYR A 76 0.30 -12.60 1.84
C TYR A 76 0.84 -11.26 1.33
N SER A 77 1.91 -10.81 1.95
CA SER A 77 2.69 -9.66 1.51
C SER A 77 4.10 -9.78 2.07
N ASP A 78 5.10 -9.35 1.30
CA ASP A 78 6.42 -9.01 1.84
C ASP A 78 6.53 -7.49 2.08
N CYS A 79 7.72 -7.00 2.44
CA CYS A 79 7.93 -5.60 2.81
C CYS A 79 7.68 -4.64 1.64
N ALA A 80 8.09 -5.00 0.42
CA ALA A 80 7.92 -4.16 -0.76
C ALA A 80 6.45 -4.07 -1.18
N ASP A 81 5.73 -5.17 -1.02
CA ASP A 81 4.32 -5.28 -1.35
C ASP A 81 3.42 -4.60 -0.30
N PHE A 82 3.83 -4.58 0.97
CA PHE A 82 2.94 -4.29 2.09
C PHE A 82 2.23 -2.93 2.02
N PRO A 83 2.91 -1.83 1.67
CA PRO A 83 2.23 -0.55 1.47
C PRO A 83 1.17 -0.60 0.37
N TYR A 84 1.48 -1.27 -0.75
CA TYR A 84 0.56 -1.45 -1.85
C TYR A 84 -0.59 -2.39 -1.50
N PHE A 85 -0.32 -3.45 -0.74
CA PHE A 85 -1.32 -4.39 -0.26
C PHE A 85 -2.35 -3.69 0.62
N LEU A 86 -1.91 -2.97 1.66
CA LEU A 86 -2.80 -2.26 2.57
C LEU A 86 -3.68 -1.25 1.83
N ARG A 87 -3.06 -0.46 0.94
CA ARG A 87 -3.77 0.61 0.23
C ARG A 87 -4.70 0.07 -0.85
N SER A 88 -4.31 -0.98 -1.57
CA SER A 88 -5.16 -1.62 -2.58
C SER A 88 -6.29 -2.43 -1.95
N TYR A 89 -6.06 -3.11 -0.82
CA TYR A 89 -7.11 -3.76 -0.04
C TYR A 89 -8.15 -2.73 0.43
N PHE A 90 -7.71 -1.62 1.00
CA PHE A 90 -8.61 -0.53 1.38
C PHE A 90 -9.35 0.02 0.15
N ALA A 91 -8.67 0.22 -0.98
CA ALA A 91 -9.28 0.73 -2.20
C ALA A 91 -10.38 -0.21 -2.72
N TRP A 92 -10.07 -1.50 -2.75
CA TRP A 92 -10.99 -2.56 -3.13
C TRP A 92 -12.27 -2.53 -2.31
N LYS A 93 -12.14 -2.48 -0.99
CA LYS A 93 -13.29 -2.50 -0.07
C LYS A 93 -14.15 -1.26 -0.11
N ASN A 94 -13.62 -0.14 -0.60
CA ASN A 94 -14.33 1.15 -0.64
C ASN A 94 -14.67 1.62 -2.06
N GLY A 95 -14.49 0.77 -3.09
CA GLY A 95 -14.80 1.08 -4.48
C GLY A 95 -13.94 2.21 -5.06
N LEU A 96 -12.73 2.39 -4.54
CA LEU A 96 -11.82 3.46 -4.94
C LEU A 96 -10.99 3.06 -6.17
N PRO A 97 -10.59 4.03 -7.01
CA PRO A 97 -9.65 3.79 -8.09
C PRO A 97 -8.26 3.53 -7.53
N PHE A 98 -7.42 2.81 -8.27
CA PHE A 98 -6.03 2.56 -7.89
C PHE A 98 -5.12 2.51 -9.11
N SER A 99 -3.87 2.91 -8.92
CA SER A 99 -2.82 2.76 -9.93
C SER A 99 -1.48 2.58 -9.23
N TYR A 100 -0.53 1.97 -9.92
CA TYR A 100 0.82 1.77 -9.41
C TYR A 100 1.84 1.90 -10.54
N VAL A 101 3.05 2.30 -10.17
CA VAL A 101 4.23 2.28 -11.04
C VAL A 101 4.51 0.83 -11.41
N SER A 102 4.50 0.56 -12.71
CA SER A 102 4.68 -0.79 -13.26
C SER A 102 6.03 -1.03 -13.92
N SER A 103 6.86 0.02 -14.04
CA SER A 103 8.25 -0.10 -14.41
C SER A 103 9.04 1.10 -13.90
N VAL A 104 10.30 0.86 -13.57
CA VAL A 104 11.27 1.89 -13.16
C VAL A 104 12.58 1.72 -13.90
N ARG A 105 13.35 2.81 -13.99
CA ARG A 105 14.74 2.81 -14.44
C ARG A 105 15.62 3.46 -13.38
N SER A 106 16.85 2.96 -13.22
CA SER A 106 17.81 3.54 -12.28
C SER A 106 18.42 4.83 -12.83
N VAL A 107 18.62 5.80 -11.93
CA VAL A 107 19.39 7.01 -12.23
C VAL A 107 20.84 6.64 -12.54
N ASP A 108 21.37 5.60 -11.89
CA ASP A 108 22.69 5.02 -12.19
C ASP A 108 22.86 4.67 -13.67
N ALA A 109 21.81 4.19 -14.34
CA ALA A 109 21.88 3.82 -15.75
C ALA A 109 22.00 5.03 -16.69
N ASP A 110 21.45 6.18 -16.30
CA ASP A 110 21.62 7.40 -17.06
C ASP A 110 22.98 8.05 -16.80
N GLU A 111 23.44 8.03 -15.55
CA GLU A 111 24.77 8.54 -15.20
C GLU A 111 25.88 7.72 -15.84
N ARG A 112 25.73 6.40 -15.89
CA ARG A 112 26.71 5.51 -16.53
C ARG A 112 26.81 5.73 -18.05
N LYS A 113 25.72 6.13 -18.71
CA LYS A 113 25.78 6.51 -20.14
C LYS A 113 26.59 7.78 -20.37
N LYS A 114 26.54 8.73 -19.44
CA LYS A 114 27.33 9.98 -19.49
C LYS A 114 28.79 9.72 -19.14
N ASN A 115 29.02 8.85 -18.16
CA ASN A 115 30.33 8.53 -17.60
C ASN A 115 30.53 7.01 -17.58
N PRO A 116 30.89 6.38 -18.73
CA PRO A 116 31.07 4.94 -18.79
C PRO A 116 32.25 4.49 -17.91
N PRO A 117 32.15 3.32 -17.25
CA PRO A 117 33.24 2.81 -16.41
C PRO A 117 34.45 2.48 -17.28
N VAL A 118 35.64 2.78 -16.76
CA VAL A 118 36.90 2.29 -17.37
C VAL A 118 37.03 0.82 -17.00
N LEU A 119 36.91 -0.06 -17.99
CA LEU A 119 37.04 -1.51 -17.83
C LEU A 119 38.49 -1.94 -18.05
N ALA A 120 38.98 -2.90 -17.25
CA ALA A 120 40.27 -3.51 -17.52
C ALA A 120 40.21 -4.43 -18.77
N PRO A 121 41.34 -4.74 -19.43
CA PRO A 121 41.34 -5.66 -20.57
C PRO A 121 40.73 -7.02 -20.21
N GLY A 122 39.69 -7.42 -20.96
CA GLY A 122 38.97 -8.67 -20.73
C GLY A 122 37.77 -8.58 -19.78
N GLU A 123 37.52 -7.42 -19.15
CA GLU A 123 36.32 -7.21 -18.34
C GLU A 123 35.11 -6.82 -19.19
N THR A 124 33.93 -7.27 -18.77
CA THR A 124 32.65 -6.83 -19.32
C THR A 124 31.88 -6.01 -18.31
N GLU A 125 31.09 -5.06 -18.80
CA GLU A 125 30.27 -4.23 -17.94
C GLU A 125 29.18 -5.07 -17.26
N LYS A 126 29.09 -4.96 -15.93
CA LYS A 126 28.01 -5.60 -15.17
C LYS A 126 26.67 -4.91 -15.48
N PRO A 127 25.61 -5.67 -15.83
CA PRO A 127 24.28 -5.11 -16.00
C PRO A 127 23.83 -4.37 -14.75
N LEU A 128 23.21 -3.22 -14.94
CA LEU A 128 22.55 -2.49 -13.86
C LEU A 128 21.19 -3.11 -13.57
N ASP A 129 20.90 -3.25 -12.28
CA ASP A 129 19.64 -3.78 -11.78
C ASP A 129 18.97 -2.70 -10.93
N SER A 130 17.76 -2.29 -11.33
CA SER A 130 17.00 -1.25 -10.66
C SER A 130 16.58 -1.62 -9.24
N ARG A 131 16.67 -2.90 -8.85
CA ARG A 131 16.51 -3.36 -7.46
C ARG A 131 17.62 -2.85 -6.54
N TYR A 132 18.80 -2.56 -7.09
CA TYR A 132 20.02 -2.22 -6.36
C TYR A 132 20.64 -0.87 -6.78
N SER A 133 19.80 0.09 -7.21
CA SER A 133 20.26 1.43 -7.57
C SER A 133 20.84 2.20 -6.39
N SER A 134 21.95 2.92 -6.62
CA SER A 134 22.61 3.75 -5.60
C SER A 134 22.10 5.18 -5.60
N LEU A 135 21.74 5.69 -6.79
CA LEU A 135 21.17 7.03 -6.98
C LEU A 135 19.64 7.02 -6.99
N GLY A 136 19.04 5.86 -6.71
CA GLY A 136 17.61 5.62 -6.80
C GLY A 136 17.13 5.41 -8.23
N ASN A 137 15.81 5.43 -8.37
CA ASN A 137 15.07 5.13 -9.57
C ASN A 137 14.09 6.26 -9.92
N TYR A 138 13.47 6.15 -11.08
CA TYR A 138 12.27 6.89 -11.45
C TYR A 138 11.30 6.02 -12.21
N ALA A 139 10.01 6.33 -12.09
CA ALA A 139 8.96 5.66 -12.82
C ALA A 139 9.12 5.83 -14.34
N THR A 140 8.95 4.75 -15.09
CA THR A 140 8.90 4.74 -16.56
C THR A 140 7.59 4.21 -17.12
N GLY A 141 6.74 3.62 -16.27
CA GLY A 141 5.43 3.13 -16.65
C GLY A 141 4.49 3.05 -15.45
N ARG A 142 3.19 3.14 -15.71
CA ARG A 142 2.13 2.97 -14.70
C ARG A 142 1.07 2.04 -15.23
N THR A 143 0.46 1.29 -14.33
CA THR A 143 -0.75 0.51 -14.56
C THR A 143 -1.88 1.12 -13.74
N SER A 144 -2.98 1.45 -14.41
CA SER A 144 -4.21 1.90 -13.77
C SER A 144 -5.21 0.74 -13.69
N LEU A 145 -5.73 0.49 -12.50
CA LEU A 145 -6.71 -0.54 -12.21
C LEU A 145 -8.11 0.00 -12.45
N VAL A 146 -8.43 0.21 -13.73
CA VAL A 146 -9.74 0.69 -14.17
C VAL A 146 -10.40 -0.42 -15.01
N PRO A 147 -11.45 -1.10 -14.51
CA PRO A 147 -12.17 -2.06 -15.32
C PRO A 147 -12.90 -1.36 -16.47
N ALA A 148 -13.07 -2.07 -17.58
CA ALA A 148 -13.95 -1.61 -18.66
C ALA A 148 -15.39 -1.41 -18.14
N PRO A 149 -16.19 -0.51 -18.74
CA PRO A 149 -17.59 -0.32 -18.34
C PRO A 149 -18.36 -1.65 -18.24
N GLY A 150 -19.05 -1.87 -17.12
CA GLY A 150 -19.80 -3.11 -16.85
C GLY A 150 -18.93 -4.33 -16.50
N LYS A 151 -17.62 -4.15 -16.28
CA LYS A 151 -16.71 -5.18 -15.77
C LYS A 151 -16.24 -4.83 -14.35
N SER A 152 -15.73 -5.84 -13.66
CA SER A 152 -15.02 -5.70 -12.39
C SER A 152 -13.65 -6.34 -12.52
N LEU A 153 -12.70 -5.88 -11.70
CA LEU A 153 -11.42 -6.57 -11.55
C LEU A 153 -11.59 -7.67 -10.50
N ASP A 154 -10.75 -8.70 -10.54
CA ASP A 154 -10.61 -9.62 -9.42
C ASP A 154 -9.43 -9.15 -8.56
N PHE A 155 -9.68 -8.89 -7.27
CA PHE A 155 -8.68 -8.33 -6.36
C PHE A 155 -7.44 -9.20 -6.24
N PHE A 156 -7.62 -10.52 -6.12
CA PHE A 156 -6.52 -11.45 -5.88
C PHE A 156 -5.60 -11.58 -7.10
N SER A 157 -6.17 -11.72 -8.30
CA SER A 157 -5.40 -11.72 -9.56
C SER A 157 -4.66 -10.40 -9.78
N THR A 158 -5.29 -9.29 -9.40
CA THR A 158 -4.69 -7.95 -9.47
C THR A 158 -3.53 -7.81 -8.50
N MET A 159 -3.70 -8.30 -7.27
CA MET A 159 -2.65 -8.29 -6.25
C MET A 159 -1.47 -9.16 -6.69
N THR A 160 -1.71 -10.40 -7.14
CA THR A 160 -0.66 -11.26 -7.67
C THR A 160 0.13 -10.58 -8.79
N ARG A 161 -0.54 -9.86 -9.69
CA ARG A 161 0.15 -9.10 -10.74
C ARG A 161 0.98 -7.95 -10.18
N LEU A 162 0.45 -7.20 -9.21
CA LEU A 162 1.17 -6.10 -8.56
C LEU A 162 2.43 -6.62 -7.86
N GLN A 163 2.32 -7.68 -7.07
CA GLN A 163 3.42 -8.28 -6.29
C GLN A 163 4.54 -8.82 -7.19
N ASN A 164 4.19 -9.32 -8.39
CA ASN A 164 5.20 -9.76 -9.37
C ASN A 164 5.90 -8.60 -10.11
N ILE A 165 5.46 -7.35 -9.92
CA ILE A 165 5.98 -6.17 -10.63
C ILE A 165 6.72 -5.24 -9.69
N VAL A 166 6.17 -4.98 -8.50
CA VAL A 166 6.80 -4.08 -7.55
C VAL A 166 7.90 -4.80 -6.79
N PHE A 167 8.87 -4.03 -6.34
CA PHE A 167 9.96 -4.47 -5.48
C PHE A 167 10.41 -3.25 -4.69
N SER A 168 11.23 -3.43 -3.64
CA SER A 168 11.62 -2.32 -2.76
C SER A 168 12.23 -1.15 -3.57
N GLY A 169 13.12 -1.43 -4.51
CA GLY A 169 13.65 -0.45 -5.47
C GLY A 169 12.59 0.44 -6.16
N THR A 170 11.36 -0.02 -6.40
CA THR A 170 10.27 0.80 -6.97
C THR A 170 9.96 2.04 -6.15
N LEU A 171 10.16 1.99 -4.82
CA LEU A 171 9.91 3.11 -3.91
C LEU A 171 11.15 4.00 -3.69
N ARG A 172 12.33 3.57 -4.16
CA ARG A 172 13.57 4.36 -4.06
C ARG A 172 13.61 5.41 -5.15
N ILE A 173 12.89 6.52 -4.97
CA ILE A 173 12.86 7.59 -5.95
C ILE A 173 13.95 8.60 -5.66
N GLY A 174 14.87 8.79 -6.61
CA GLY A 174 15.96 9.76 -6.46
C GLY A 174 15.43 11.20 -6.44
N PRO A 175 15.98 12.11 -5.62
CA PRO A 175 15.53 13.51 -5.57
C PRO A 175 15.80 14.27 -6.88
N ALA A 176 16.81 13.84 -7.63
CA ALA A 176 17.14 14.38 -8.96
C ALA A 176 16.37 13.70 -10.09
N ALA A 177 15.53 12.70 -9.79
CA ALA A 177 14.93 11.85 -10.79
C ALA A 177 13.71 12.55 -11.43
N THR A 178 13.90 13.10 -12.62
CA THR A 178 12.82 13.72 -13.40
C THR A 178 12.21 12.70 -14.35
N SER A 179 10.93 12.40 -14.20
CA SER A 179 10.18 11.56 -15.14
C SER A 179 8.90 12.25 -15.59
N LYS A 180 8.49 11.96 -16.84
CA LYS A 180 7.15 12.30 -17.34
C LYS A 180 6.06 11.42 -16.72
N VAL A 181 6.46 10.33 -16.07
CA VAL A 181 5.58 9.39 -15.39
C VAL A 181 5.60 9.71 -13.90
N ALA A 182 4.43 9.93 -13.31
CA ALA A 182 4.31 10.18 -11.87
C ALA A 182 4.79 8.97 -11.06
N ASN A 183 5.46 9.23 -9.93
CA ASN A 183 5.81 8.21 -8.95
C ASN A 183 4.62 7.94 -8.02
N ASP A 184 4.56 6.76 -7.40
CA ASP A 184 3.52 6.44 -6.40
C ASP A 184 3.76 7.12 -5.05
N PHE A 185 5.03 7.31 -4.72
CA PHE A 185 5.47 7.87 -3.45
C PHE A 185 6.27 9.15 -3.68
N TYR A 186 6.31 9.97 -2.64
CA TYR A 186 7.06 11.22 -2.60
C TYR A 186 7.70 11.37 -1.23
N SER A 187 8.82 12.08 -1.16
CA SER A 187 9.41 12.47 0.11
C SER A 187 8.56 13.61 0.71
N PRO A 188 7.91 13.42 1.86
CA PRO A 188 7.13 14.49 2.48
C PRO A 188 8.06 15.58 3.01
N ALA A 189 7.53 16.81 3.12
CA ALA A 189 8.23 17.87 3.86
C ALA A 189 8.44 17.45 5.32
N ILE A 190 9.61 17.76 5.90
CA ILE A 190 9.88 17.48 7.31
C ILE A 190 9.23 18.55 8.18
N LYS A 191 7.98 18.31 8.58
CA LYS A 191 7.21 19.14 9.51
C LYS A 191 6.16 18.33 10.25
N ILE A 192 5.69 18.86 11.37
CA ILE A 192 4.62 18.24 12.17
C ILE A 192 3.38 18.03 11.27
N GLY A 193 2.81 16.83 11.32
CA GLY A 193 1.63 16.43 10.55
C GLY A 193 1.91 15.94 9.12
N SER A 194 3.16 15.99 8.63
CA SER A 194 3.51 15.45 7.31
C SER A 194 3.65 13.93 7.27
N ILE A 195 3.96 13.31 8.39
CA ILE A 195 3.98 11.85 8.59
C ILE A 195 2.72 11.45 9.35
N ARG A 196 2.04 10.42 8.87
CA ARG A 196 0.78 9.90 9.45
C ARG A 196 0.66 8.39 9.24
N PRO A 197 -0.27 7.71 9.91
CA PRO A 197 -0.55 6.31 9.61
C PRO A 197 -0.79 6.10 8.11
N GLY A 198 -0.14 5.09 7.53
CA GLY A 198 -0.11 4.84 6.08
C GLY A 198 1.07 5.49 5.34
N THR A 199 1.87 6.34 5.98
CA THR A 199 3.14 6.83 5.39
C THR A 199 4.12 5.67 5.25
N THR A 200 4.67 5.48 4.05
CA THR A 200 5.68 4.48 3.76
C THR A 200 7.08 5.02 4.02
N ILE A 201 7.93 4.22 4.65
CA ILE A 201 9.32 4.56 4.97
C ILE A 201 10.25 3.40 4.61
N TYR A 202 11.54 3.69 4.59
CA TYR A 202 12.56 2.68 4.79
C TYR A 202 12.99 2.69 6.25
N ASP A 203 13.04 1.52 6.88
CA ASP A 203 13.67 1.39 8.18
C ASP A 203 15.20 1.49 8.07
N SER A 204 15.90 1.44 9.20
CA SER A 204 17.36 1.49 9.26
C SER A 204 18.06 0.30 8.60
N ASN A 205 17.37 -0.82 8.41
CA ASN A 205 17.89 -2.02 7.74
C ASN A 205 17.60 -2.00 6.23
N GLY A 206 16.86 -1.01 5.74
CA GLY A 206 16.45 -0.89 4.33
C GLY A 206 15.21 -1.71 3.99
N HIS A 207 14.47 -2.22 4.97
CA HIS A 207 13.13 -2.77 4.79
C HIS A 207 12.11 -1.67 4.54
N VAL A 208 11.15 -1.96 3.68
CA VAL A 208 10.01 -1.08 3.45
C VAL A 208 8.99 -1.30 4.56
N ALA A 209 8.68 -0.25 5.31
CA ALA A 209 7.75 -0.29 6.42
C ALA A 209 6.64 0.76 6.25
N VAL A 210 5.56 0.60 7.00
CA VAL A 210 4.43 1.53 7.02
C VAL A 210 4.26 2.07 8.43
N ILE A 211 4.27 3.39 8.57
CA ILE A 211 3.90 4.05 9.83
C ILE A 211 2.46 3.68 10.16
N TYR A 212 2.20 3.16 11.36
CA TYR A 212 0.83 2.93 11.86
C TYR A 212 0.43 3.90 12.97
N ASP A 213 1.38 4.59 13.61
CA ASP A 213 1.05 5.59 14.62
C ASP A 213 2.13 6.67 14.74
N VAL A 214 1.73 7.85 15.20
CA VAL A 214 2.65 8.92 15.59
C VAL A 214 2.23 9.41 16.97
N LEU A 215 3.06 9.13 17.97
CA LEU A 215 2.78 9.47 19.36
C LEU A 215 2.94 10.98 19.61
N ALA A 216 2.37 11.46 20.72
CA ALA A 216 2.41 12.87 21.09
C ALA A 216 3.84 13.42 21.27
N ASP A 217 4.81 12.56 21.59
CA ASP A 217 6.22 12.90 21.71
C ASP A 217 6.99 12.84 20.36
N GLY A 218 6.29 12.58 19.25
CA GLY A 218 6.87 12.53 17.90
C GLY A 218 7.45 11.18 17.50
N ARG A 219 7.40 10.15 18.36
CA ARG A 219 7.81 8.80 17.96
C ARG A 219 6.85 8.23 16.91
N ALA A 220 7.40 7.86 15.76
CA ALA A 220 6.69 7.16 14.71
C ALA A 220 6.80 5.64 14.94
N LEU A 221 5.65 4.99 15.10
CA LEU A 221 5.56 3.53 15.20
C LEU A 221 5.25 2.99 13.80
N PHE A 222 5.97 1.94 13.41
CA PHE A 222 5.83 1.32 12.10
C PHE A 222 5.76 -0.18 12.22
N PHE A 223 5.26 -0.80 11.15
CA PHE A 223 5.30 -2.23 10.95
C PHE A 223 5.73 -2.58 9.53
N ASP A 224 6.27 -3.78 9.34
CA ASP A 224 6.59 -4.34 8.03
C ASP A 224 6.15 -5.79 7.94
N ALA A 225 5.96 -6.26 6.71
CA ALA A 225 5.68 -7.66 6.43
C ALA A 225 6.95 -8.34 5.89
N HIS A 226 7.16 -9.59 6.22
CA HIS A 226 8.35 -10.35 5.83
C HIS A 226 8.00 -11.44 4.81
N PRO A 227 8.98 -11.97 4.05
CA PRO A 227 8.73 -13.04 3.09
C PRO A 227 8.15 -14.34 3.70
N ASP A 228 8.28 -14.54 5.01
CA ASP A 228 7.66 -15.64 5.75
C ASP A 228 6.23 -15.34 6.21
N ASN A 229 5.66 -14.23 5.73
CA ASN A 229 4.34 -13.69 6.05
C ASN A 229 4.18 -13.15 7.49
N SER A 230 5.27 -13.06 8.26
CA SER A 230 5.23 -12.42 9.58
C SER A 230 5.09 -10.89 9.45
N VAL A 231 4.53 -10.27 10.50
CA VAL A 231 4.45 -8.81 10.63
C VAL A 231 5.13 -8.41 11.94
N THR A 232 6.05 -7.46 11.88
CA THR A 232 6.81 -6.93 13.03
C THR A 232 6.60 -5.44 13.23
#